data_AF-A0A8C5Q719-F1
#
_entry.id   AF-A0A8C5Q719-F1
#
_cell.length_a   1.000
_cell.length_b   1.000
_cell.length_c   1.000
_cell.angle_alpha   90.00
_cell.angle_beta   90.00
_cell.angle_gamma   90.00
#
_symmetry.space_group_name_H-M   'P 1'
#
loop_
_entity.id
_entity.type
_entity.pdbx_description
1 polymer ?
#
loop_
_entity_poly.entity_id
_entity_poly.type
_entity_poly.pdbx_seq_one_letter_code
_entity_poly.pdbx_strand_id
1 'polypeptide(L)' 'MAETKVIYHLDEEETPYLVKVPVPAQDIRLRDFKAALGRGHAKYFFKAMDQDFG' A
#
# COMPACT_ATOMS: atom_id res chain seq x y z
N MET A 1 -5.91 18.39 -4.18
CA MET A 1 -4.71 17.55 -4.29
C MET A 1 -5.17 16.12 -4.52
N ALA A 2 -4.57 15.38 -5.44
CA ALA A 2 -4.95 13.98 -5.67
C ALA A 2 -4.39 13.08 -4.56
N GLU A 3 -5.15 12.05 -4.18
CA GLU A 3 -4.80 11.10 -3.12
C GLU A 3 -4.93 9.66 -3.61
N THR A 4 -4.22 8.75 -2.94
CA THR A 4 -4.34 7.30 -3.15
C THR A 4 -4.86 6.67 -1.86
N LYS A 5 -5.91 5.86 -1.97
CA LYS A 5 -6.37 5.01 -0.87
C LYS A 5 -5.59 3.71 -0.91
N VAL A 6 -4.87 3.40 0.17
CA VAL A 6 -4.16 2.13 0.32
C VAL A 6 -4.91 1.29 1.34
N ILE A 7 -5.36 0.12 0.90
CA ILE A 7 -5.98 -0.90 1.75
C ILE A 7 -4.92 -1.99 1.98
N TYR A 8 -4.65 -2.33 3.24
CA TYR A 8 -3.61 -3.29 3.59
C TYR A 8 -4.01 -4.19 4.75
N HIS A 9 -3.41 -5.38 4.79
CA HIS A 9 -3.54 -6.34 5.88
C HIS A 9 -2.22 -6.43 6.63
N LEU A 10 -2.27 -6.82 7.90
CA LEU A 10 -1.11 -7.09 8.73
C LEU A 10 -1.14 -8.57 9.08
N ASP A 11 -0.08 -9.29 8.72
CA ASP A 11 0.07 -10.73 8.97
C ASP A 11 -1.20 -11.53 8.63
N GLU A 12 -1.82 -12.21 9.59
CA GLU A 12 -3.01 -13.05 9.41
C GLU A 12 -4.33 -12.33 9.77
N GLU A 13 -4.30 -11.00 9.96
CA GLU A 13 -5.52 -10.24 10.29
C GLU A 13 -6.51 -10.21 9.11
N GLU A 14 -7.75 -10.68 9.35
CA GLU A 14 -8.81 -10.69 8.33
C GLU A 14 -9.35 -9.29 8.01
N THR A 15 -9.36 -8.39 8.99
CA THR A 15 -9.91 -7.04 8.80
C THR A 15 -8.84 -6.10 8.27
N PRO A 16 -9.00 -5.54 7.05
CA PRO A 16 -8.02 -4.62 6.49
C PRO A 16 -8.09 -3.22 7.11
N TYR A 17 -6.97 -2.51 7.00
CA TYR A 17 -6.84 -1.10 7.32
C TYR A 17 -6.88 -0.26 6.04
N LEU A 18 -7.33 1.00 6.17
CA LEU A 18 -7.32 1.98 5.08
C LEU A 18 -6.56 3.23 5.51
N VAL A 19 -5.62 3.67 4.68
CA VAL A 19 -4.96 4.97 4.80
C VAL A 19 -5.07 5.76 3.50
N LYS A 20 -5.06 7.09 3.61
CA LYS A 20 -5.04 8.00 2.48
C LYS A 20 -3.65 8.62 2.36
N VAL A 21 -2.96 8.35 1.27
CA VAL A 21 -1.64 8.91 0.97
C VAL A 21 -1.83 10.11 0.04
N PRO A 22 -1.31 11.31 0.35
CA PRO A 22 -1.49 12.53 -0.44
C PRO A 22 -0.59 12.54 -1.68
N VAL A 23 -0.56 11.44 -2.42
CA VAL A 23 0.17 11.24 -3.67
C VAL A 23 -0.80 10.63 -4.68
N PRO A 24 -0.83 11.11 -5.94
CA PRO A 24 -1.65 10.50 -6.99
C PRO A 24 -1.30 9.02 -7.21
N ALA A 25 -2.28 8.19 -7.56
CA ALA A 25 -2.08 6.73 -7.71
C ALA A 25 -1.07 6.35 -8.80
N GLN A 26 -0.90 7.18 -9.82
CA GLN A 26 0.09 6.99 -10.88
C GLN A 26 1.54 7.27 -10.44
N ASP A 27 1.72 8.02 -9.35
CA ASP A 27 3.03 8.51 -8.89
C ASP A 27 3.48 7.88 -7.56
N ILE A 28 2.58 7.16 -6.89
CA ILE A 28 2.82 6.57 -5.57
C ILE A 28 3.93 5.53 -5.61
N ARG A 29 4.82 5.57 -4.61
CA ARG A 29 5.91 4.60 -4.42
C ARG A 29 5.86 4.00 -3.02
N LEU A 30 6.59 2.90 -2.83
CA LEU A 30 6.70 2.21 -1.53
C LEU A 30 7.11 3.16 -0.38
N ARG A 31 8.00 4.14 -0.65
CA ARG A 31 8.46 5.09 0.37
C ARG A 31 7.32 5.96 0.93
N ASP A 32 6.35 6.32 0.09
CA ASP A 32 5.26 7.21 0.48
C ASP A 32 4.31 6.46 1.42
N PHE A 33 4.04 5.18 1.10
CA PHE A 33 3.29 4.30 1.98
C PHE A 33 4.01 4.00 3.30
N LYS A 34 5.33 3.74 3.26
CA LYS A 34 6.14 3.54 4.48
C LYS A 34 6.10 4.76 5.41
N ALA A 35 6.21 5.96 4.85
CA ALA A 35 6.11 7.20 5.61
C ALA A 35 4.74 7.35 6.29
N ALA A 36 3.65 6.95 5.62
CA ALA A 36 2.30 6.99 6.18
C ALA A 36 2.06 5.97 7.32
N LEU A 37 2.78 4.84 7.33
CA LEU A 37 2.64 3.81 8.37
C LEU A 37 3.45 4.09 9.63
N GLY A 38 4.56 4.83 9.54
CA GLY A 38 5.48 5.06 10.66
C GLY A 38 6.09 3.77 11.24
N ARG A 39 6.05 2.65 10.49
CA ARG A 39 6.53 1.33 10.94
C ARG A 39 7.90 0.98 10.35
N GLY A 40 8.65 0.16 11.09
CA GLY A 40 10.00 -0.30 10.77
C GLY A 40 10.07 -1.32 9.63
N HIS A 41 11.06 -2.21 9.69
CA HIS A 41 11.35 -3.18 8.63
C HIS A 41 10.27 -4.28 8.54
N ALA A 42 9.52 -4.30 7.45
CA ALA A 42 8.60 -5.36 7.06
C ALA A 42 8.78 -5.73 5.58
N LYS A 43 8.28 -6.90 5.18
CA LYS A 43 8.08 -7.23 3.76
C LYS A 43 6.74 -6.67 3.32
N TYR A 44 6.70 -6.13 2.10
CA TYR A 44 5.51 -5.52 1.52
C TYR A 44 5.15 -6.27 0.26
N PHE A 45 3.93 -6.79 0.22
CA PHE A 45 3.35 -7.46 -0.94
C PHE A 45 2.18 -6.62 -1.43
N PHE A 46 2.11 -6.40 -2.72
CA PHE A 46 1.05 -5.60 -3.34
C PHE A 46 0.28 -6.51 -4.29
N LYS A 47 -1.05 -6.37 -4.27
CA LYS A 47 -1.86 -6.94 -5.35
C LYS A 47 -1.44 -6.25 -6.63
N ALA A 48 -0.88 -7.02 -7.54
CA ALA A 48 -0.48 -6.60 -8.86
C ALA A 48 -1.06 -7.59 -9.87
N MET A 49 -1.17 -7.15 -11.12
CA MET A 49 -1.46 -8.06 -12.21
C MET A 49 -0.15 -8.44 -12.88
N ASP A 50 0.14 -9.73 -12.97
CA ASP A 50 1.26 -10.25 -13.75
C ASP A 50 0.75 -10.71 -15.11
N GLN A 51 1.55 -10.52 -16.16
CA GLN A 51 1.10 -10.80 -17.53
C GLN A 51 0.86 -12.29 -17.79
N ASP A 52 1.59 -13.18 -17.10
CA ASP A 52 1.53 -14.62 -17.30
C ASP A 52 0.63 -15.31 -16.26
N PHE A 53 0.54 -14.76 -15.05
CA PHE A 53 -0.13 -15.42 -13.93
C PHE A 53 -1.48 -14.83 -13.54
N GLY A 54 -1.84 -13.65 -14.07
CA GLY A 54 -3.03 -12.92 -13.64
C GLY A 54 -2.73 -12.10 -12.41
#